data_AF-A0A1M4W964-F1
#
_entry.id   AF-A0A1M4W964-F1
#
_cell.length_a   1.000
_cell.length_b   1.000
_cell.length_c   1.000
_cell.angle_alpha   90.00
_cell.angle_beta   90.00
_cell.angle_gamma   90.00
#
_symmetry.space_group_name_H-M   'P 1'
#
loop_
_entity.id
_entity.type
_entity.pdbx_description
1 polymer ?
#
loop_
_entity_poly.entity_id
_entity_poly.type
_entity_poly.pdbx_seq_one_letter_code
_entity_poly.pdbx_strand_id
1 'polypeptide(L)'
;MRQGPENRPDHVHNRRKLLWIALLLLLLIAGLGYYWYWIRPGSSGITISTPKEAPSQSAAVPEEGQAERAASEPSGSPPSAAISAGQEQASAVADSSRSSTPSTPPAGSYPHVSAGLGQEERKEAFGLHESVDHVVQAREPFQVQGEQWTIDKIRQRLGPSAPEEIRHGESEPILHSVQERPVGRFVKRSIGTSLPPGSEAAPSYYGVRLVRPGENLWNIHYQILREYFARRGVHLSPWADEPAADGRSTGIGKILKFLEHIVYVYDVRHNTLVEDINLLYPNDLVVFFKISDVFAALDQVSPQDLEVLRIVGRTLRLERDSEARVLLDTRQFEQEPPPMPPPMAGD
;
A
#
# COMPACT_ATOMS: atom_id res chain seq x y z
N MET A 1 12.17 53.06 -80.99
CA MET A 1 12.33 51.60 -80.87
C MET A 1 11.53 51.14 -79.68
N ARG A 2 10.45 50.37 -79.90
CA ARG A 2 9.58 49.83 -78.83
C ARG A 2 10.25 48.60 -78.21
N GLN A 3 10.55 48.65 -76.91
CA GLN A 3 10.96 47.48 -76.14
C GLN A 3 9.70 46.73 -75.67
N GLY A 4 9.64 45.43 -75.98
CA GLY A 4 8.53 44.55 -75.63
C GLY A 4 8.60 44.03 -74.18
N PRO A 5 7.48 43.51 -73.65
CA PRO A 5 7.40 43.10 -72.25
C PRO A 5 8.15 41.78 -72.00
N GLU A 6 9.07 41.80 -71.04
CA GLU A 6 9.76 40.62 -70.50
C GLU A 6 8.77 39.72 -69.72
N ASN A 7 8.68 38.46 -70.15
CA ASN A 7 8.02 37.38 -69.41
C ASN A 7 8.82 37.07 -68.12
N ARG A 8 8.30 37.50 -66.97
CA ARG A 8 8.79 37.05 -65.65
C ARG A 8 8.11 35.73 -65.29
N PRO A 9 8.84 34.63 -65.04
CA PRO A 9 8.25 33.36 -64.64
C PRO A 9 7.67 33.43 -63.21
N ASP A 10 6.49 32.85 -63.05
CA ASP A 10 5.70 32.83 -61.82
C ASP A 10 6.34 31.96 -60.71
N HIS A 11 7.33 32.52 -60.01
CA HIS A 11 8.00 31.88 -58.88
C HIS A 11 7.10 31.56 -57.67
N VAL A 12 5.89 32.11 -57.61
CA VAL A 12 4.99 31.97 -56.46
C VAL A 12 4.37 30.56 -56.39
N HIS A 13 4.12 29.93 -57.53
CA HIS A 13 3.45 28.63 -57.57
C HIS A 13 4.32 27.47 -57.05
N ASN A 14 5.64 27.54 -57.29
CA ASN A 14 6.57 26.49 -56.86
C ASN A 14 6.81 26.49 -55.34
N ARG A 15 6.74 27.65 -54.67
CA ARG A 15 6.91 27.71 -53.20
C ARG A 15 5.76 27.04 -52.45
N ARG A 16 4.52 27.16 -52.93
CA ARG A 16 3.36 26.50 -52.32
C ARG A 16 3.42 24.97 -52.44
N LYS A 17 3.88 24.44 -53.58
CA LYS A 17 4.07 23.00 -53.76
C LYS A 17 5.13 22.44 -52.82
N LEU A 18 6.22 23.18 -52.64
CA LEU A 18 7.32 22.77 -51.76
C LEU A 18 6.90 22.72 -50.28
N LEU A 19 6.07 23.67 -49.83
CA LEU A 19 5.49 23.65 -48.48
C LEU A 19 4.55 22.47 -48.25
N TRP A 20 3.71 22.12 -49.23
CA TRP A 20 2.81 20.97 -49.12
C TRP A 20 3.56 19.63 -49.05
N ILE A 21 4.64 19.49 -49.82
CA ILE A 21 5.50 18.31 -49.77
C ILE A 21 6.18 18.19 -48.40
N ALA A 22 6.68 19.29 -47.85
CA ALA A 22 7.29 19.31 -46.53
C ALA A 22 6.30 18.93 -45.41
N LEU A 23 5.05 19.42 -45.49
CA LEU A 23 4.00 19.09 -44.52
C LEU A 23 3.65 17.59 -44.56
N LEU A 24 3.51 17.02 -45.76
CA LEU A 24 3.23 15.58 -45.94
C LEU A 24 4.36 14.71 -45.39
N LEU A 25 5.62 15.12 -45.60
CA LEU A 25 6.78 14.41 -45.07
C LEU A 25 6.79 14.40 -43.53
N LEU A 26 6.44 15.54 -42.90
CA LEU A 26 6.42 15.68 -41.45
C LEU A 26 5.32 14.80 -40.81
N LEU A 27 4.13 14.75 -41.43
CA LEU A 27 3.05 13.87 -40.98
C LEU A 27 3.42 12.38 -41.10
N LEU A 28 4.13 12.00 -42.15
CA LEU A 28 4.59 10.62 -42.35
C LEU A 28 5.61 10.21 -41.28
N ILE A 29 6.56 11.09 -40.94
CA ILE A 29 7.53 10.84 -39.86
C ILE A 29 6.84 10.73 -38.49
N ALA A 30 5.88 11.60 -38.19
CA ALA A 30 5.11 11.54 -36.95
C ALA A 30 4.30 10.23 -36.84
N GLY A 31 3.68 9.78 -37.93
CA GLY A 31 2.96 8.51 -37.99
C GLY A 31 3.85 7.30 -37.76
N LEU A 32 5.04 7.28 -38.37
CA LEU A 32 6.03 6.21 -38.15
C LEU A 32 6.55 6.19 -36.70
N GLY A 33 6.79 7.36 -36.10
CA GLY A 33 7.19 7.46 -34.69
C GLY A 33 6.11 6.92 -33.74
N TYR A 34 4.85 7.28 -33.99
CA TYR A 34 3.70 6.78 -33.22
C TYR A 34 3.54 5.25 -33.35
N TYR A 35 3.64 4.73 -34.57
CA TYR A 35 3.58 3.29 -34.85
C TYR A 35 4.71 2.53 -34.12
N TRP A 36 5.94 3.06 -34.15
CA TRP A 36 7.08 2.43 -33.49
C TRP A 36 6.98 2.46 -31.95
N TYR A 37 6.41 3.52 -31.38
CA TYR A 37 6.15 3.63 -29.95
C TYR A 37 5.12 2.60 -29.48
N TRP A 38 4.06 2.37 -30.26
CA TRP A 38 3.00 1.42 -29.91
C TRP A 38 3.34 -0.05 -30.17
N ILE A 39 4.22 -0.35 -31.12
CA ILE A 39 4.54 -1.73 -31.53
C ILE A 39 5.80 -2.28 -30.86
N ARG A 40 6.50 -1.51 -30.02
CA ARG A 40 7.53 -2.08 -29.16
C ARG A 40 6.88 -3.13 -28.25
N PRO A 41 7.11 -4.45 -28.48
CA PRO A 41 6.58 -5.48 -27.59
C PRO A 41 7.23 -5.28 -26.23
N GLY A 42 6.41 -5.30 -25.18
CA GLY A 42 6.85 -5.12 -23.80
C GLY A 42 8.08 -5.97 -23.50
N SER A 43 9.20 -5.30 -23.23
CA SER A 43 10.37 -5.91 -22.60
C SER A 43 10.11 -6.07 -21.10
N SER A 44 9.07 -6.83 -20.77
CA SER A 44 8.86 -7.39 -19.44
C SER A 44 9.68 -8.68 -19.37
N GLY A 45 10.99 -8.53 -19.22
CA GLY A 45 11.89 -9.65 -18.97
C GLY A 45 11.63 -10.23 -17.58
N ILE A 46 10.66 -11.13 -17.46
CA ILE A 46 10.59 -12.08 -16.34
C ILE A 46 11.60 -13.18 -16.67
N THR A 47 12.75 -13.13 -16.04
CA THR A 47 13.75 -14.21 -16.10
C THR A 47 13.24 -15.37 -15.23
N ILE A 48 12.50 -16.31 -15.83
CA ILE A 48 12.18 -17.58 -15.18
C ILE A 48 13.49 -18.39 -15.14
N SER A 49 14.08 -18.49 -13.95
CA SER A 49 15.20 -19.40 -13.71
C SER A 49 14.69 -20.83 -13.77
N THR A 50 15.00 -21.54 -14.85
CA THR A 50 14.78 -22.99 -14.96
C THR A 50 15.81 -23.70 -14.05
N PRO A 51 15.43 -24.73 -13.28
CA PRO A 51 16.37 -25.49 -12.46
C PRO A 51 17.38 -26.21 -13.34
N LYS A 52 18.66 -26.02 -13.03
CA LYS A 52 19.82 -26.66 -13.63
C LYS A 52 19.82 -28.15 -13.27
N GLU A 53 19.37 -28.97 -14.21
CA GLU A 53 19.51 -30.42 -14.17
C GLU A 53 21.00 -30.78 -14.19
N ALA A 54 21.44 -31.49 -13.15
CA ALA A 54 22.81 -31.93 -12.97
C ALA A 54 23.09 -33.17 -13.83
N PRO A 55 24.29 -33.29 -14.43
CA PRO A 55 24.66 -34.46 -15.21
C PRO A 55 24.98 -35.65 -14.30
N SER A 56 24.22 -36.74 -14.47
CA SER A 56 24.59 -38.05 -13.94
C SER A 56 25.76 -38.62 -14.73
N GLN A 57 26.88 -38.85 -14.05
CA GLN A 57 27.97 -39.70 -14.54
C GLN A 57 28.09 -40.96 -13.68
N SER A 58 28.04 -42.09 -14.38
CA SER A 58 28.91 -43.26 -14.26
C SER A 58 28.86 -44.12 -12.97
N ALA A 59 28.38 -45.35 -13.12
CA ALA A 59 29.12 -46.52 -12.66
C ALA A 59 28.69 -47.76 -13.47
N ALA A 60 29.60 -48.22 -14.31
CA ALA A 60 29.58 -49.54 -14.94
C ALA A 60 29.91 -50.62 -13.89
N VAL A 61 29.22 -51.76 -13.95
CA VAL A 61 29.65 -53.03 -13.35
C VAL A 61 29.32 -54.16 -14.32
N PRO A 62 30.19 -55.18 -14.48
CA PRO A 62 30.16 -56.09 -15.60
C PRO A 62 29.30 -57.34 -15.38
N GLU A 63 29.02 -57.93 -16.54
CA GLU A 63 28.28 -59.15 -16.84
C GLU A 63 29.13 -60.40 -16.53
N GLU A 64 28.64 -61.30 -15.66
CA GLU A 64 28.88 -62.75 -15.73
C GLU A 64 28.04 -63.52 -14.69
N GLY A 65 27.45 -64.66 -15.10
CA GLY A 65 27.06 -65.73 -14.16
C GLY A 65 25.63 -66.26 -14.27
N GLN A 66 25.48 -67.38 -14.97
CA GLN A 66 24.29 -68.23 -15.09
C GLN A 66 23.78 -68.79 -13.75
N ALA A 67 22.45 -69.04 -13.65
CA ALA A 67 21.83 -70.37 -13.52
C ALA A 67 20.56 -70.40 -12.64
N GLU A 68 19.46 -70.84 -13.26
CA GLU A 68 18.45 -71.82 -12.81
C GLU A 68 17.81 -71.75 -11.39
N ARG A 69 16.46 -71.79 -11.45
CA ARG A 69 15.46 -72.51 -10.61
C ARG A 69 14.65 -71.78 -9.53
N ALA A 70 13.35 -71.70 -9.86
CA ALA A 70 12.20 -72.27 -9.15
C ALA A 70 11.78 -71.75 -7.76
N ALA A 71 10.57 -71.17 -7.75
CA ALA A 71 9.43 -71.37 -6.84
C ALA A 71 9.68 -71.62 -5.34
N SER A 72 9.07 -70.78 -4.50
CA SER A 72 8.03 -71.12 -3.49
C SER A 72 7.99 -70.10 -2.34
N GLU A 73 6.83 -69.46 -2.11
CA GLU A 73 6.33 -69.13 -0.75
C GLU A 73 6.10 -70.45 0.05
N PRO A 74 5.89 -70.50 1.40
CA PRO A 74 5.39 -69.46 2.31
C PRO A 74 5.94 -69.45 3.76
N SER A 75 5.42 -68.51 4.57
CA SER A 75 5.11 -68.57 6.02
C SER A 75 6.10 -69.15 7.05
N GLY A 76 6.39 -68.37 8.10
CA GLY A 76 6.77 -68.93 9.42
C GLY A 76 7.48 -67.97 10.38
N SER A 77 6.73 -67.42 11.34
CA SER A 77 7.23 -66.99 12.67
C SER A 77 6.96 -68.11 13.69
N PRO A 78 7.43 -68.07 14.97
CA PRO A 78 8.69 -67.64 15.60
C PRO A 78 9.32 -68.85 16.38
N PRO A 79 10.26 -68.77 17.38
CA PRO A 79 10.07 -68.12 18.70
C PRO A 79 11.32 -67.48 19.35
N SER A 80 11.05 -66.79 20.46
CA SER A 80 11.92 -66.24 21.52
C SER A 80 13.20 -67.00 21.87
N ALA A 81 14.28 -66.25 22.17
CA ALA A 81 15.01 -66.34 23.44
C ALA A 81 16.04 -65.20 23.66
N ALA A 82 15.90 -64.56 24.82
CA ALA A 82 16.93 -64.13 25.77
C ALA A 82 18.00 -63.05 25.44
N ILE A 83 17.87 -61.94 26.20
CA ILE A 83 18.87 -61.30 27.08
C ILE A 83 20.20 -60.85 26.44
N SER A 84 20.40 -59.54 26.35
CA SER A 84 21.59 -58.94 26.97
C SER A 84 21.44 -57.43 27.17
N ALA A 85 21.78 -57.00 28.38
CA ALA A 85 21.84 -55.62 28.82
C ALA A 85 23.02 -54.90 28.16
N GLY A 86 22.78 -53.67 27.73
CA GLY A 86 23.79 -52.77 27.16
C GLY A 86 23.31 -51.34 27.31
N GLN A 87 23.69 -50.76 28.44
CA GLN A 87 23.39 -49.40 28.87
C GLN A 87 24.35 -48.45 28.13
N GLU A 88 23.84 -47.57 27.28
CA GLU A 88 24.63 -46.45 26.77
C GLU A 88 23.78 -45.17 26.70
N GLN A 89 24.23 -44.20 27.50
CA GLN A 89 23.68 -42.88 27.66
C GLN A 89 23.90 -42.07 26.37
N ALA A 90 22.83 -41.50 25.82
CA ALA A 90 22.94 -40.38 24.88
C ALA A 90 21.86 -39.34 25.18
N SER A 91 22.36 -38.18 25.58
CA SER A 91 21.73 -36.89 25.82
C SER A 91 20.46 -36.60 25.00
N ALA A 92 19.35 -36.45 25.70
CA ALA A 92 18.18 -35.74 25.20
C ALA A 92 18.46 -34.23 25.23
N VAL A 93 18.85 -33.67 24.10
CA VAL A 93 18.75 -32.22 23.86
C VAL A 93 17.27 -31.94 23.57
N ALA A 94 16.60 -31.35 24.55
CA ALA A 94 15.24 -30.86 24.43
C ALA A 94 15.22 -29.69 23.43
N ASP A 95 14.86 -30.01 22.18
CA ASP A 95 14.53 -29.06 21.15
C ASP A 95 13.19 -28.38 21.53
N SER A 96 13.30 -27.28 22.27
CA SER A 96 12.19 -26.35 22.53
C SER A 96 11.94 -25.54 21.27
N SER A 97 11.44 -26.20 20.24
CA SER A 97 10.80 -25.54 19.10
C SER A 97 9.54 -24.84 19.60
N ARG A 98 9.69 -23.58 20.00
CA ARG A 98 8.59 -22.64 20.24
C ARG A 98 7.82 -22.50 18.94
N SER A 99 6.75 -23.29 18.80
CA SER A 99 5.65 -22.99 17.90
C SER A 99 4.93 -21.78 18.48
N SER A 100 5.42 -20.58 18.18
CA SER A 100 4.67 -19.35 18.36
C SER A 100 3.66 -19.28 17.23
N THR A 101 2.48 -19.86 17.44
CA THR A 101 1.31 -19.50 16.64
C THR A 101 1.13 -17.98 16.73
N PRO A 102 1.07 -17.25 15.61
CA PRO A 102 0.84 -15.81 15.63
C PRO A 102 -0.53 -15.58 16.27
N SER A 103 -0.53 -15.08 17.51
CA SER A 103 -1.76 -14.65 18.15
C SER A 103 -2.23 -13.43 17.39
N THR A 104 -3.30 -13.56 16.59
CA THR A 104 -3.92 -12.43 15.90
C THR A 104 -4.23 -11.37 16.96
N PRO A 105 -3.61 -10.19 16.91
CA PRO A 105 -3.84 -9.16 17.91
C PRO A 105 -5.32 -8.78 17.92
N PRO A 106 -5.93 -8.55 19.09
CA PRO A 106 -7.32 -8.14 19.18
C PRO A 106 -7.51 -6.84 18.39
N ALA A 107 -8.59 -6.78 17.60
CA ALA A 107 -8.97 -5.59 16.85
C ALA A 107 -9.05 -4.37 17.81
N GLY A 108 -8.39 -3.27 17.47
CA GLY A 108 -8.47 -2.00 18.21
C GLY A 108 -7.30 -1.62 19.12
N SER A 109 -6.27 -2.46 19.32
CA SER A 109 -5.04 -2.01 20.00
C SER A 109 -3.85 -1.98 19.04
N TYR A 110 -3.46 -0.79 18.60
CA TYR A 110 -2.19 -0.60 17.90
C TYR A 110 -1.03 -0.95 18.83
N PRO A 111 0.00 -1.65 18.34
CA PRO A 111 1.19 -1.85 19.14
C PRO A 111 1.78 -0.47 19.45
N HIS A 112 2.09 -0.25 20.73
CA HIS A 112 2.94 0.87 21.09
C HIS A 112 4.37 0.51 20.72
N VAL A 113 4.93 1.25 19.78
CA VAL A 113 6.25 1.01 19.22
C VAL A 113 7.17 2.14 19.67
N SER A 114 8.21 1.79 20.45
CA SER A 114 9.21 2.73 20.95
C SER A 114 10.02 3.33 19.80
N ALA A 115 10.41 4.60 19.91
CA ALA A 115 11.28 5.30 18.96
C ALA A 115 12.70 4.68 18.87
N GLY A 116 13.10 3.86 19.85
CA GLY A 116 14.38 3.15 19.83
C GLY A 116 14.40 1.89 18.96
N LEU A 117 13.25 1.45 18.44
CA LEU A 117 13.15 0.28 17.58
C LEU A 117 13.55 0.61 16.14
N GLY A 118 14.23 -0.33 15.47
CA GLY A 118 14.59 -0.23 14.07
C GLY A 118 13.35 -0.27 13.17
N GLN A 119 13.42 0.35 11.99
CA GLN A 119 12.26 0.50 11.11
C GLN A 119 11.62 -0.83 10.70
N GLU A 120 12.40 -1.90 10.55
CA GLU A 120 11.87 -3.23 10.25
C GLU A 120 10.99 -3.77 11.38
N GLU A 121 11.40 -3.67 12.64
CA GLU A 121 10.58 -4.10 13.78
C GLU A 121 9.29 -3.28 13.92
N ARG A 122 9.36 -1.99 13.56
CA ARG A 122 8.17 -1.12 13.58
C ARG A 122 7.20 -1.52 12.49
N LYS A 123 7.69 -1.68 11.26
CA LYS A 123 6.91 -2.19 10.13
C LYS A 123 6.26 -3.54 10.45
N GLU A 124 7.01 -4.46 11.05
CA GLU A 124 6.51 -5.75 11.54
C GLU A 124 5.35 -5.57 12.52
N ALA A 125 5.50 -4.69 13.51
CA ALA A 125 4.45 -4.43 14.50
C ALA A 125 3.14 -3.97 13.85
N PHE A 126 3.22 -3.12 12.82
CA PHE A 126 2.05 -2.67 12.09
C PHE A 126 1.58 -3.66 11.00
N GLY A 127 2.39 -4.65 10.63
CA GLY A 127 2.17 -5.53 9.50
C GLY A 127 2.26 -4.77 8.16
N LEU A 128 3.26 -3.90 8.02
CA LEU A 128 3.48 -3.04 6.85
C LEU A 128 4.91 -3.21 6.33
N HIS A 129 5.22 -4.31 5.65
CA HIS A 129 6.61 -4.68 5.32
C HIS A 129 7.10 -3.98 4.05
N GLU A 130 6.27 -3.99 3.01
CA GLU A 130 6.57 -3.49 1.66
C GLU A 130 5.85 -2.19 1.33
N SER A 131 4.72 -1.91 1.99
CA SER A 131 3.86 -0.77 1.66
C SER A 131 4.40 0.59 2.09
N VAL A 132 5.30 0.63 3.06
CA VAL A 132 5.90 1.86 3.60
C VAL A 132 7.40 1.67 3.77
N ASP A 133 8.15 2.75 3.61
CA ASP A 133 9.59 2.78 3.89
C ASP A 133 9.85 3.07 5.37
N HIS A 134 8.99 3.88 6.00
CA HIS A 134 9.10 4.21 7.41
C HIS A 134 7.74 4.20 8.11
N VAL A 135 7.77 3.81 9.37
CA VAL A 135 6.70 4.06 10.34
C VAL A 135 7.28 4.98 11.39
N VAL A 136 6.75 6.19 11.56
CA VAL A 136 7.33 7.23 12.43
C VAL A 136 6.27 7.97 13.24
N GLN A 137 6.68 8.57 14.36
CA GLN A 137 5.87 9.60 15.02
C GLN A 137 6.09 10.97 14.36
N ALA A 138 5.27 11.97 14.72
CA ALA A 138 5.27 13.28 14.06
C ALA A 138 6.63 14.01 14.10
N ARG A 139 7.29 14.02 15.26
CA ARG A 139 8.61 14.61 15.51
C ARG A 139 9.79 13.74 15.11
N GLU A 140 9.52 12.49 14.76
CA GLU A 140 10.58 11.52 14.58
C GLU A 140 11.20 11.65 13.18
N PRO A 141 12.55 11.69 13.09
CA PRO A 141 13.21 11.87 11.81
C PRO A 141 13.18 10.61 10.95
N PHE A 142 13.00 10.80 9.65
CA PHE A 142 13.20 9.81 8.59
C PHE A 142 14.05 10.42 7.47
N GLN A 143 14.62 9.58 6.59
CA GLN A 143 15.52 10.06 5.54
C GLN A 143 14.82 10.08 4.18
N VAL A 144 14.97 11.19 3.46
CA VAL A 144 14.54 11.32 2.06
C VAL A 144 15.65 12.00 1.30
N GLN A 145 16.20 11.32 0.28
CA GLN A 145 17.33 11.80 -0.53
C GLN A 145 18.56 12.23 0.29
N GLY A 146 18.82 11.57 1.43
CA GLY A 146 19.94 11.90 2.31
C GLY A 146 19.72 13.12 3.21
N GLU A 147 18.55 13.78 3.14
CA GLU A 147 18.13 14.80 4.11
C GLU A 147 17.23 14.16 5.17
N GLN A 148 17.34 14.64 6.43
CA GLN A 148 16.43 14.27 7.49
C GLN A 148 15.16 15.14 7.47
N TRP A 149 14.02 14.45 7.52
CA TRP A 149 12.68 15.02 7.52
C TRP A 149 11.91 14.52 8.72
N THR A 150 11.00 15.35 9.22
CA THR A 150 9.97 14.95 10.20
C THR A 150 8.63 15.32 9.62
N ILE A 151 7.55 14.69 10.08
CA ILE A 151 6.21 15.09 9.65
C ILE A 151 6.00 16.55 10.05
N ASP A 152 6.34 16.94 11.27
CA ASP A 152 6.16 18.33 11.73
C ASP A 152 6.96 19.36 10.93
N LYS A 153 8.16 19.02 10.47
CA LYS A 153 8.93 19.87 9.55
C LYS A 153 8.18 20.06 8.23
N ILE A 154 7.56 19.01 7.69
CA ILE A 154 6.69 19.12 6.51
C ILE A 154 5.51 20.06 6.82
N ARG A 155 4.82 19.88 7.95
CA ARG A 155 3.69 20.75 8.36
C ARG A 155 4.08 22.21 8.46
N GLN A 156 5.19 22.47 9.17
CA GLN A 156 5.70 23.81 9.41
C GLN A 156 6.03 24.52 8.11
N ARG A 157 6.63 23.79 7.16
CA ARG A 157 7.00 24.33 5.84
C ARG A 157 5.81 24.58 4.92
N LEU A 158 4.71 23.85 5.10
CA LEU A 158 3.45 24.13 4.42
C LEU A 158 2.74 25.36 5.00
N GLY A 159 3.00 25.68 6.28
CA GLY A 159 2.49 26.88 6.93
C GLY A 159 0.97 27.03 6.79
N PRO A 160 0.45 28.21 6.42
CA PRO A 160 -0.98 28.42 6.27
C PRO A 160 -1.60 27.74 5.03
N SER A 161 -0.80 27.11 4.18
CA SER A 161 -1.26 26.34 3.02
C SER A 161 -1.46 24.85 3.34
N ALA A 162 -1.07 24.39 4.53
CA ALA A 162 -1.38 23.04 4.98
C ALA A 162 -2.91 22.86 5.14
N PRO A 163 -3.48 21.70 4.75
CA PRO A 163 -4.80 21.28 5.21
C PRO A 163 -4.88 21.40 6.74
N GLU A 164 -6.02 21.81 7.30
CA GLU A 164 -6.18 21.96 8.75
C GLU A 164 -5.83 20.66 9.50
N GLU A 165 -6.17 19.52 8.91
CA GLU A 165 -5.81 18.16 9.35
C GLU A 165 -4.30 18.00 9.63
N ILE A 166 -3.47 18.64 8.81
CA ILE A 166 -2.01 18.57 8.93
C ILE A 166 -1.52 19.60 9.95
N ARG A 167 -2.19 20.74 10.16
CA ARG A 167 -1.66 21.81 11.03
C ARG A 167 -1.65 21.46 12.52
N HIS A 168 -2.60 20.66 12.98
CA HIS A 168 -2.84 20.44 14.41
C HIS A 168 -2.24 19.14 14.97
N GLY A 169 -1.16 18.67 14.36
CA GLY A 169 -0.58 17.37 14.68
C GLY A 169 0.10 17.21 16.04
N GLU A 170 0.24 18.29 16.83
CA GLU A 170 0.90 18.27 18.14
C GLU A 170 0.14 19.14 19.14
N SER A 171 -0.40 18.52 20.20
CA SER A 171 -1.23 19.12 21.29
C SER A 171 -2.69 19.32 20.84
N GLU A 172 -3.72 18.72 21.45
CA GLU A 172 -4.05 18.83 22.86
C GLU A 172 -4.90 17.66 23.41
N PRO A 173 -4.75 17.30 24.69
CA PRO A 173 -5.86 16.84 25.51
C PRO A 173 -6.60 18.07 26.09
N ILE A 174 -7.93 18.17 25.94
CA ILE A 174 -8.97 18.64 26.91
C ILE A 174 -10.30 19.01 26.17
N LEU A 175 -11.29 18.12 26.34
CA LEU A 175 -12.77 18.25 26.42
C LEU A 175 -13.51 19.50 25.87
N HIS A 176 -14.56 19.24 25.09
CA HIS A 176 -15.96 19.35 25.55
C HIS A 176 -16.87 18.26 24.95
N SER A 177 -17.69 17.63 25.79
CA SER A 177 -18.81 16.77 25.38
C SER A 177 -19.97 17.64 24.91
N VAL A 178 -20.15 17.78 23.60
CA VAL A 178 -21.42 18.28 23.04
C VAL A 178 -22.49 17.23 23.30
N GLN A 179 -23.44 17.52 24.20
CA GLN A 179 -24.69 16.77 24.29
C GLN A 179 -25.55 17.09 23.07
N GLU A 180 -25.37 16.35 21.99
CA GLU A 180 -26.35 16.34 20.91
C GLU A 180 -27.55 15.51 21.34
N ARG A 181 -28.75 16.10 21.27
CA ARG A 181 -30.01 15.39 21.49
C ARG A 181 -30.12 14.22 20.49
N PRO A 182 -30.55 13.03 20.92
CA PRO A 182 -30.56 11.85 20.06
C PRO A 182 -31.63 12.00 18.98
N VAL A 183 -31.19 12.12 17.72
CA VAL A 183 -32.04 11.87 16.56
C VAL A 183 -31.62 10.51 15.99
N GLY A 184 -32.35 9.46 16.38
CA GLY A 184 -32.14 8.10 15.90
C GLY A 184 -31.05 7.32 16.64
N ARG A 185 -31.28 6.01 16.81
CA ARG A 185 -30.35 5.06 17.44
C ARG A 185 -29.13 4.84 16.54
N PHE A 186 -28.20 5.79 16.50
CA PHE A 186 -26.89 5.60 15.92
C PHE A 186 -25.92 5.23 17.03
N VAL A 187 -25.40 4.00 17.03
CA VAL A 187 -24.27 3.61 17.87
C VAL A 187 -23.03 4.28 17.31
N LYS A 188 -22.85 5.57 17.61
CA LYS A 188 -21.63 6.34 17.40
C LYS A 188 -20.63 5.89 18.47
N ARG A 189 -19.97 4.75 18.26
CA ARG A 189 -18.72 4.47 18.98
C ARG A 189 -17.70 5.43 18.36
N SER A 190 -17.50 6.57 19.00
CA SER A 190 -16.50 7.55 18.59
C SER A 190 -15.15 6.86 18.44
N ILE A 191 -14.49 7.05 17.30
CA ILE A 191 -13.09 6.65 17.07
C ILE A 191 -12.14 7.42 18.02
N GLY A 192 -12.64 8.49 18.65
CA GLY A 192 -12.09 8.97 19.91
C GLY A 192 -12.49 8.05 21.05
N THR A 193 -11.59 7.15 21.44
CA THR A 193 -11.56 6.59 22.79
C THR A 193 -11.66 7.78 23.73
N SER A 194 -12.78 7.96 24.43
CA SER A 194 -12.87 8.90 25.55
C SER A 194 -11.99 8.32 26.65
N LEU A 195 -10.69 8.55 26.53
CA LEU A 195 -9.72 8.19 27.53
C LEU A 195 -10.09 8.93 28.83
N PRO A 196 -10.08 8.22 29.98
CA PRO A 196 -10.35 8.86 31.25
C PRO A 196 -9.40 10.06 31.44
N PRO A 197 -9.86 11.16 32.06
CA PRO A 197 -9.04 12.34 32.30
C PRO A 197 -7.76 11.93 33.05
N GLY A 198 -6.61 12.10 32.41
CA GLY A 198 -5.29 11.69 32.92
C GLY A 198 -4.62 10.55 32.18
N SER A 199 -5.26 9.91 31.19
CA SER A 199 -4.55 8.96 30.31
C SER A 199 -3.93 9.71 29.14
N GLU A 200 -2.61 9.57 28.97
CA GLU A 200 -1.89 10.12 27.82
C GLU A 200 -2.55 9.64 26.52
N ALA A 201 -2.73 10.56 25.57
CA ALA A 201 -3.23 10.22 24.25
C ALA A 201 -2.28 9.20 23.61
N ALA A 202 -2.84 8.13 23.05
CA ALA A 202 -2.04 7.13 22.36
C ALA A 202 -1.22 7.82 21.25
N PRO A 203 0.08 7.51 21.13
CA PRO A 203 0.92 8.14 20.12
C PRO A 203 0.36 7.86 18.72
N SER A 204 0.37 8.91 17.89
CA SER A 204 -0.02 8.81 16.49
C SER A 204 1.17 8.37 15.64
N TYR A 205 0.97 7.33 14.85
CA TYR A 205 1.98 6.83 13.92
C TYR A 205 1.61 7.16 12.48
N TYR A 206 2.62 7.51 11.70
CA TYR A 206 2.53 7.85 10.28
C TYR A 206 3.28 6.80 9.47
N GLY A 207 2.66 6.38 8.38
CA GLY A 207 3.29 5.58 7.34
C GLY A 207 3.87 6.52 6.31
N VAL A 208 5.12 6.32 5.95
CA VAL A 208 5.84 7.17 5.00
C VAL A 208 6.36 6.29 3.88
N ARG A 209 6.01 6.65 2.65
CA ARG A 209 6.38 5.97 1.43
C ARG A 209 7.08 6.96 0.50
N LEU A 210 8.32 6.66 0.13
CA LEU A 210 9.02 7.35 -0.94
C LEU A 210 8.56 6.76 -2.27
N VAL A 211 8.01 7.59 -3.14
CA VAL A 211 7.50 7.14 -4.44
C VAL A 211 8.66 6.63 -5.30
N ARG A 212 8.59 5.37 -5.73
CA ARG A 212 9.58 4.76 -6.65
C ARG A 212 9.12 4.87 -8.12
N PRO A 213 10.04 4.76 -9.09
CA PRO A 213 9.68 4.74 -10.50
C PRO A 213 8.64 3.66 -10.83
N GLY A 214 7.57 4.06 -11.52
CA GLY A 214 6.47 3.16 -11.90
C GLY A 214 5.40 2.97 -10.81
N GLU A 215 5.59 3.53 -9.61
CA GLU A 215 4.54 3.55 -8.60
C GLU A 215 3.53 4.66 -8.88
N ASN A 216 2.26 4.36 -8.60
CA ASN A 216 1.19 5.33 -8.54
C ASN A 216 0.54 5.28 -7.14
N LEU A 217 -0.25 6.30 -6.81
CA LEU A 217 -0.83 6.42 -5.47
C LEU A 217 -1.77 5.25 -5.14
N TRP A 218 -2.52 4.77 -6.13
CA TRP A 218 -3.45 3.64 -5.98
C TRP A 218 -2.72 2.36 -5.62
N ASN A 219 -1.61 2.06 -6.29
CA ASN A 219 -0.78 0.88 -6.00
C ASN A 219 -0.21 0.94 -4.57
N ILE A 220 0.23 2.13 -4.14
CA ILE A 220 0.73 2.35 -2.77
C ILE A 220 -0.38 2.07 -1.75
N HIS A 221 -1.55 2.70 -1.91
CA HIS A 221 -2.71 2.45 -1.03
C HIS A 221 -3.14 0.99 -1.04
N TYR A 222 -3.16 0.37 -2.21
CA TYR A 222 -3.61 -0.99 -2.35
C TYR A 222 -2.67 -1.97 -1.63
N GLN A 223 -1.36 -1.75 -1.70
CA GLN A 223 -0.39 -2.52 -0.93
C GLN A 223 -0.64 -2.39 0.58
N ILE A 224 -0.90 -1.18 1.09
CA ILE A 224 -1.20 -0.94 2.51
C ILE A 224 -2.43 -1.74 2.95
N LEU A 225 -3.51 -1.69 2.15
CA LEU A 225 -4.72 -2.47 2.42
C LEU A 225 -4.43 -3.97 2.41
N ARG A 226 -3.69 -4.46 1.42
CA ARG A 226 -3.37 -5.88 1.30
C ARG A 226 -2.61 -6.39 2.51
N GLU A 227 -1.59 -5.67 2.95
CA GLU A 227 -0.80 -6.04 4.12
C GLU A 227 -1.62 -5.93 5.43
N TYR A 228 -2.41 -4.87 5.57
CA TYR A 228 -3.31 -4.71 6.71
C TYR A 228 -4.32 -5.88 6.82
N PHE A 229 -4.98 -6.24 5.72
CA PHE A 229 -5.92 -7.36 5.72
C PHE A 229 -5.20 -8.70 5.90
N ALA A 230 -4.01 -8.88 5.33
CA ALA A 230 -3.21 -10.09 5.52
C ALA A 230 -2.86 -10.31 6.99
N ARG A 231 -2.51 -9.24 7.72
CA ARG A 231 -2.30 -9.28 9.18
C ARG A 231 -3.55 -9.72 9.96
N ARG A 232 -4.75 -9.42 9.44
CA ARG A 232 -6.03 -9.88 9.99
C ARG A 232 -6.43 -11.29 9.51
N GLY A 233 -5.55 -11.99 8.82
CA GLY A 233 -5.79 -13.32 8.26
C GLY A 233 -6.59 -13.32 6.96
N VAL A 234 -6.73 -12.16 6.31
CA VAL A 234 -7.56 -11.98 5.11
C VAL A 234 -6.65 -11.66 3.93
N HIS A 235 -6.57 -12.59 2.98
CA HIS A 235 -5.72 -12.43 1.82
C HIS A 235 -6.53 -11.78 0.69
N LEU A 236 -6.14 -10.57 0.28
CA LEU A 236 -6.74 -9.92 -0.88
C LEU A 236 -6.07 -10.40 -2.18
N SER A 237 -6.89 -10.69 -3.20
CA SER A 237 -6.42 -11.00 -4.55
C SER A 237 -5.62 -9.83 -5.13
N PRO A 238 -4.54 -10.01 -5.91
CA PRO A 238 -3.81 -8.91 -6.54
C PRO A 238 -4.65 -7.92 -7.35
N TRP A 239 -5.86 -8.31 -7.77
CA TRP A 239 -6.80 -7.51 -8.56
C TRP A 239 -8.07 -7.11 -7.79
N ALA A 240 -8.04 -7.18 -6.45
CA ALA A 240 -9.24 -6.93 -5.64
C ALA A 240 -9.74 -5.48 -5.73
N ASP A 241 -8.89 -4.54 -6.15
CA ASP A 241 -9.21 -3.15 -6.42
C ASP A 241 -9.83 -2.90 -7.81
N GLU A 242 -9.66 -3.83 -8.75
CA GLU A 242 -10.20 -3.72 -10.09
C GLU A 242 -11.74 -3.76 -10.08
N PRO A 243 -12.42 -3.07 -11.01
CA PRO A 243 -13.87 -3.15 -11.12
C PRO A 243 -14.31 -4.59 -11.45
N ALA A 244 -15.48 -4.97 -10.95
CA ALA A 244 -16.10 -6.25 -11.29
C ALA A 244 -16.47 -6.29 -12.79
N ALA A 245 -16.80 -7.49 -13.29
CA ALA A 245 -17.16 -7.70 -14.69
C ALA A 245 -18.35 -6.86 -15.19
N ASP A 246 -19.18 -6.35 -14.27
CA ASP A 246 -20.29 -5.45 -14.55
C ASP A 246 -19.90 -3.95 -14.51
N GLY A 247 -18.62 -3.65 -14.35
CA GLY A 247 -18.07 -2.30 -14.26
C GLY A 247 -18.20 -1.64 -12.89
N ARG A 248 -18.81 -2.29 -11.90
CA ARG A 248 -18.96 -1.72 -10.54
C ARG A 248 -17.65 -1.81 -9.75
N SER A 249 -17.32 -0.77 -9.00
CA SER A 249 -16.19 -0.79 -8.06
C SER A 249 -16.39 -1.86 -6.97
N THR A 250 -15.34 -2.61 -6.69
CA THR A 250 -15.31 -3.59 -5.59
C THR A 250 -15.38 -2.91 -4.22
N GLY A 251 -15.57 -3.69 -3.16
CA GLY A 251 -15.47 -3.20 -1.79
C GLY A 251 -14.11 -2.56 -1.49
N ILE A 252 -13.04 -3.19 -1.96
CA ILE A 252 -11.68 -2.66 -1.83
C ILE A 252 -11.49 -1.37 -2.63
N GLY A 253 -11.94 -1.33 -3.90
CA GLY A 253 -11.89 -0.12 -4.70
C GLY A 253 -12.63 1.05 -4.03
N LYS A 254 -13.73 0.76 -3.33
CA LYS A 254 -14.45 1.76 -2.54
C LYS A 254 -13.66 2.24 -1.31
N ILE A 255 -13.02 1.32 -0.59
CA ILE A 255 -12.14 1.69 0.53
C ILE A 255 -10.99 2.56 0.01
N LEU A 256 -10.34 2.18 -1.09
CA LEU A 256 -9.27 2.97 -1.70
C LEU A 256 -9.72 4.38 -2.05
N LYS A 257 -10.89 4.50 -2.69
CA LYS A 257 -11.45 5.81 -3.03
C LYS A 257 -11.76 6.66 -1.79
N PHE A 258 -12.14 6.03 -0.68
CA PHE A 258 -12.29 6.72 0.61
C PHE A 258 -10.93 7.17 1.17
N LEU A 259 -9.92 6.29 1.13
CA LEU A 259 -8.57 6.56 1.65
C LEU A 259 -7.82 7.66 0.86
N GLU A 260 -8.20 7.90 -0.39
CA GLU A 260 -7.67 8.99 -1.21
C GLU A 260 -7.71 10.36 -0.50
N HIS A 261 -8.67 10.58 0.38
CA HIS A 261 -8.84 11.85 1.09
C HIS A 261 -8.05 11.97 2.38
N ILE A 262 -7.40 10.89 2.86
CA ILE A 262 -6.67 10.90 4.14
C ILE A 262 -5.17 10.66 3.95
N VAL A 263 -4.71 10.74 2.70
CA VAL A 263 -3.30 10.68 2.33
C VAL A 263 -2.80 12.05 1.92
N TYR A 264 -1.54 12.30 2.21
CA TYR A 264 -0.85 13.50 1.78
C TYR A 264 0.30 13.12 0.89
N VAL A 265 0.40 13.80 -0.24
CA VAL A 265 1.52 13.69 -1.17
C VAL A 265 2.31 14.99 -1.08
N TYR A 266 3.56 14.90 -0.64
CA TYR A 266 4.41 16.06 -0.44
C TYR A 266 5.59 16.02 -1.38
N ASP A 267 5.74 17.10 -2.14
CA ASP A 267 6.90 17.32 -3.00
C ASP A 267 8.03 17.94 -2.18
N VAL A 268 9.07 17.13 -1.97
CA VAL A 268 10.23 17.49 -1.17
C VAL A 268 11.06 18.59 -1.84
N ARG A 269 11.09 18.62 -3.18
CA ARG A 269 11.85 19.60 -3.96
C ARG A 269 11.18 20.96 -3.97
N HIS A 270 9.88 20.97 -4.23
CA HIS A 270 9.11 22.22 -4.37
C HIS A 270 8.53 22.71 -3.05
N ASN A 271 8.60 21.89 -1.99
CA ASN A 271 8.10 22.23 -0.67
C ASN A 271 6.58 22.51 -0.67
N THR A 272 5.83 21.69 -1.40
CA THR A 272 4.40 21.86 -1.64
C THR A 272 3.67 20.54 -1.53
N LEU A 273 2.40 20.58 -1.14
CA LEU A 273 1.51 19.43 -1.32
C LEU A 273 1.12 19.31 -2.78
N VAL A 274 1.12 18.08 -3.28
CA VAL A 274 0.66 17.75 -4.61
C VAL A 274 -0.84 17.52 -4.53
N GLU A 275 -1.62 18.41 -5.15
CA GLU A 275 -3.08 18.29 -5.22
C GLU A 275 -3.51 17.25 -6.26
N ASP A 276 -2.81 17.20 -7.42
CA ASP A 276 -3.07 16.19 -8.43
C ASP A 276 -2.34 14.90 -8.10
N ILE A 277 -3.04 14.04 -7.36
CA ILE A 277 -2.60 12.72 -6.95
C ILE A 277 -2.25 11.77 -8.10
N ASN A 278 -2.66 12.07 -9.33
CA ASN A 278 -2.35 11.23 -10.49
C ASN A 278 -0.94 11.49 -11.03
N LEU A 279 -0.33 12.61 -10.65
CA LEU A 279 0.98 13.02 -11.12
C LEU A 279 2.02 12.74 -10.04
N LEU A 280 2.52 11.50 -10.02
CA LEU A 280 3.60 11.14 -9.11
C LEU A 280 4.97 11.17 -9.80
N TYR A 281 5.83 12.09 -9.34
CA TYR A 281 7.25 12.13 -9.73
C TYR A 281 8.08 11.23 -8.81
N PRO A 282 8.81 10.25 -9.37
CA PRO A 282 9.58 9.32 -8.55
C PRO A 282 10.72 10.02 -7.82
N ASN A 283 11.08 9.47 -6.66
CA ASN A 283 12.13 9.88 -5.72
C ASN A 283 11.90 11.22 -5.02
N ASP A 284 11.08 12.11 -5.55
CA ASP A 284 10.88 13.47 -5.01
C ASP A 284 9.61 13.63 -4.19
N LEU A 285 8.69 12.67 -4.33
CA LEU A 285 7.42 12.69 -3.63
C LEU A 285 7.43 11.73 -2.44
N VAL A 286 6.96 12.25 -1.33
CA VAL A 286 6.71 11.51 -0.10
C VAL A 286 5.21 11.38 0.06
N VAL A 287 4.71 10.15 0.03
CA VAL A 287 3.34 9.83 0.39
C VAL A 287 3.33 9.50 1.88
N PHE A 288 2.54 10.21 2.67
CA PHE A 288 2.38 9.90 4.07
C PHE A 288 0.93 10.00 4.53
N PHE A 289 0.58 9.18 5.52
CA PHE A 289 -0.76 9.10 6.07
C PHE A 289 -0.67 8.63 7.52
N LYS A 290 -1.65 9.01 8.33
CA LYS A 290 -1.71 8.65 9.75
C LYS A 290 -2.24 7.21 9.88
N ILE A 291 -1.34 6.22 9.89
CA ILE A 291 -1.69 4.79 9.94
C ILE A 291 -2.65 4.48 11.10
N SER A 292 -2.45 5.11 12.26
CA SER A 292 -3.32 4.91 13.42
C SER A 292 -4.80 5.19 13.10
N ASP A 293 -5.06 6.22 12.31
CA ASP A 293 -6.40 6.64 11.92
C ASP A 293 -6.95 5.73 10.82
N VAL A 294 -6.12 5.42 9.81
CA VAL A 294 -6.48 4.49 8.72
C VAL A 294 -6.85 3.12 9.28
N PHE A 295 -6.05 2.58 10.18
CA PHE A 295 -6.32 1.27 10.73
C PHE A 295 -7.52 1.31 11.68
N ALA A 296 -7.71 2.39 12.46
CA ALA A 296 -8.85 2.49 13.38
C ALA A 296 -10.16 2.55 12.59
N ALA A 297 -10.08 3.16 11.42
CA ALA A 297 -11.10 3.13 10.42
C ALA A 297 -11.37 1.70 9.89
N LEU A 298 -10.33 1.01 9.41
CA LEU A 298 -10.45 -0.31 8.81
C LEU A 298 -10.85 -1.41 9.81
N ASP A 299 -10.52 -1.27 11.10
CA ASP A 299 -10.87 -2.22 12.16
C ASP A 299 -12.40 -2.37 12.32
N GLN A 300 -13.16 -1.36 11.90
CA GLN A 300 -14.62 -1.37 11.91
C GLN A 300 -15.23 -2.13 10.73
N VAL A 301 -14.44 -2.42 9.69
CA VAL A 301 -14.88 -3.13 8.49
C VAL A 301 -14.57 -4.60 8.66
N SER A 302 -15.61 -5.45 8.59
CA SER A 302 -15.40 -6.89 8.51
C SER A 302 -15.12 -7.30 7.05
N PRO A 303 -14.37 -8.37 6.80
CA PRO A 303 -14.14 -8.86 5.44
C PRO A 303 -15.43 -9.23 4.70
N GLN A 304 -16.43 -9.73 5.44
CA GLN A 304 -17.75 -10.09 4.89
C GLN A 304 -18.57 -8.85 4.49
N ASP A 305 -18.24 -7.69 5.06
CA ASP A 305 -18.92 -6.44 4.81
C ASP A 305 -18.47 -5.73 3.52
N LEU A 306 -17.36 -6.17 2.93
CA LEU A 306 -16.76 -5.49 1.77
C LEU A 306 -17.72 -5.37 0.57
N GLU A 307 -18.57 -6.37 0.34
CA GLU A 307 -19.50 -6.39 -0.79
C GLU A 307 -20.65 -5.37 -0.65
N VAL A 308 -21.06 -5.12 0.60
CA VAL A 308 -22.16 -4.22 0.95
C VAL A 308 -21.70 -2.79 1.24
N LEU A 309 -20.39 -2.53 1.16
CA LEU A 309 -19.86 -1.18 1.29
C LEU A 309 -20.39 -0.25 0.19
N ARG A 310 -20.68 0.98 0.60
CA ARG A 310 -21.07 2.09 -0.27
C ARG A 310 -20.30 3.34 0.13
N ILE A 311 -19.88 4.11 -0.85
CA ILE A 311 -19.41 5.48 -0.64
C ILE A 311 -20.56 6.41 -0.97
N VAL A 312 -20.89 7.30 -0.05
CA VAL A 312 -21.86 8.35 -0.29
C VAL A 312 -21.24 9.66 0.19
N GLY A 313 -20.87 10.50 -0.77
CA GLY A 313 -20.08 11.71 -0.52
C GLY A 313 -18.77 11.37 0.18
N ARG A 314 -18.58 11.90 1.39
CA ARG A 314 -17.41 11.73 2.26
C ARG A 314 -17.54 10.58 3.27
N THR A 315 -18.55 9.73 3.12
CA THR A 315 -18.83 8.65 4.09
C THR A 315 -18.71 7.27 3.48
N LEU A 316 -18.02 6.37 4.18
CA LEU A 316 -18.06 4.95 3.93
C LEU A 316 -19.12 4.31 4.83
N ARG A 317 -20.11 3.65 4.24
CA ARG A 317 -21.24 3.05 4.96
C ARG A 317 -21.49 1.62 4.53
N LEU A 318 -22.04 0.83 5.45
CA LEU A 318 -22.66 -0.46 5.17
C LEU A 318 -24.12 -0.25 4.87
N GLU A 319 -24.58 -0.77 3.74
CA GLU A 319 -25.99 -0.83 3.39
C GLU A 319 -26.40 -2.28 3.26
N ARG A 320 -27.12 -2.79 4.26
CA ARG A 320 -27.85 -4.06 4.20
C ARG A 320 -29.33 -3.75 4.05
N ASP A 321 -30.12 -4.70 3.53
CA ASP A 321 -31.53 -4.54 3.14
C ASP A 321 -32.46 -3.86 4.16
N SER A 322 -32.03 -3.69 5.41
CA SER A 322 -32.81 -3.01 6.46
C SER A 322 -31.97 -2.13 7.40
N GLU A 323 -30.67 -1.98 7.17
CA GLU A 323 -29.78 -1.25 8.06
C GLU A 323 -28.68 -0.51 7.28
N ALA A 324 -28.63 0.82 7.48
CA ALA A 324 -27.53 1.65 7.01
C ALA A 324 -26.68 2.08 8.21
N ARG A 325 -25.41 1.67 8.23
CA ARG A 325 -24.46 2.04 9.27
C ARG A 325 -23.29 2.80 8.67
N VAL A 326 -23.06 4.02 9.14
CA VAL A 326 -21.84 4.77 8.80
C VAL A 326 -20.67 4.10 9.52
N LEU A 327 -19.67 3.70 8.75
CA LEU A 327 -18.41 3.16 9.28
C LEU A 327 -17.42 4.30 9.46
N LEU A 328 -17.24 5.11 8.42
CA LEU A 328 -16.23 6.16 8.37
C LEU A 328 -16.82 7.42 7.76
N ASP A 329 -16.38 8.56 8.26
CA ASP A 329 -16.69 9.88 7.72
C ASP A 329 -15.37 10.64 7.62
N THR A 330 -15.01 11.12 6.43
CA THR A 330 -13.72 11.81 6.27
C THR A 330 -13.63 13.06 7.15
N ARG A 331 -14.78 13.65 7.52
CA ARG A 331 -14.86 14.79 8.43
C ARG A 331 -14.39 14.48 9.85
N GLN A 332 -14.25 13.20 10.21
CA GLN A 332 -13.68 12.82 11.51
C GLN A 332 -12.15 12.92 11.50
N PHE A 333 -11.53 12.98 10.32
CA PHE A 333 -10.09 13.23 10.17
C PHE A 333 -9.81 14.72 9.96
N GLU A 334 -10.80 15.48 9.45
CA GLU A 334 -10.88 16.94 9.51
C GLU A 334 -11.08 17.36 10.97
N GLN A 335 -10.00 17.64 11.70
CA GLN A 335 -10.11 18.23 13.03
C GLN A 335 -10.83 19.57 12.93
N GLU A 336 -11.93 19.70 13.67
CA GLU A 336 -12.65 20.97 13.79
C GLU A 336 -11.71 22.01 14.41
N PRO A 337 -11.60 23.23 13.84
CA PRO A 337 -10.75 24.26 14.40
C PRO A 337 -11.15 24.52 15.86
N PRO A 338 -10.18 24.78 16.76
CA PRO A 338 -10.48 25.00 18.17
C PRO A 338 -11.52 26.13 18.30
N PRO A 339 -12.49 26.01 19.24
CA PRO A 339 -13.44 27.08 19.48
C PRO A 339 -12.67 28.36 19.80
N MET A 340 -12.96 29.44 19.07
CA MET A 340 -12.31 30.73 19.32
C MET A 340 -12.46 31.09 20.80
N PRO A 341 -11.40 31.58 21.46
CA PRO A 341 -11.50 32.03 22.84
C PRO A 341 -12.62 33.08 22.92
N PRO A 342 -13.44 33.06 24.00
CA PRO A 342 -14.51 34.04 24.16
C PRO A 342 -13.92 35.44 24.03
N PRO A 343 -14.62 36.38 23.36
CA PRO A 343 -14.13 37.74 23.23
C PRO A 343 -13.82 38.27 24.62
N MET A 344 -12.57 38.71 24.83
CA MET A 344 -12.15 39.33 26.09
C MET A 344 -13.13 40.45 26.39
N ALA A 345 -13.83 40.35 27.53
CA ALA A 345 -14.67 41.45 28.01
C ALA A 345 -13.77 42.67 28.15
N GLY A 346 -14.08 43.72 27.39
CA GLY A 346 -13.30 44.96 27.42
C GLY A 346 -13.34 45.57 28.82
N ASP A 347 -12.14 45.87 29.33
CA ASP A 347 -11.94 46.77 30.47
C ASP A 347 -12.18 48.24 30.08
#